data_AF-M1SN41-F1
#
_entry.id   AF-M1SN41-F1
#
_cell.length_a   1.000
_cell.length_b   1.000
_cell.length_c   1.000
_cell.angle_alpha   90.00
_cell.angle_beta   90.00
_cell.angle_gamma   90.00
#
_symmetry.space_group_name_H-M   'P 1'
#
loop_
_entity.id
_entity.type
_entity.pdbx_description
1 polymer ?
#
loop_
_entity_poly.entity_id
_entity_poly.type
_entity_poly.pdbx_seq_one_letter_code
_entity_poly.pdbx_strand_id
1 'polypeptide(L)'
;MPLKRTGLKLDFSLLNLPEKDDKKTHLPTDDYLKQHIDALLIQMKQMPVSFIKEAENAPDYPMLQQCGYSSRYNGFHLSNDCGDVFIRARREKPHCAGGFEGDKFHLSVHESQIAQAVTMLSGALFSDNNPCDRWKITDISQAEPDSRVKRGAQITLYVRPVPGEHPYSAELLSETRRFITGLEYRLTEGGIVPGEYPLSDIRPPHWQFTSYRNEIISGREGCEADHQRLAESAFYRLMTARD
;
A
#
# COMPACT_ATOMS: atom_id res chain seq x y z
N MET A 1 -26.45 -53.22 8.61
CA MET A 1 -24.99 -53.24 8.86
C MET A 1 -24.45 -51.83 8.65
N PRO A 2 -23.74 -51.21 9.61
CA PRO A 2 -23.17 -49.88 9.43
C PRO A 2 -21.76 -49.99 8.81
N LEU A 3 -21.54 -49.28 7.70
CA LEU A 3 -20.22 -49.12 7.09
C LEU A 3 -19.37 -48.16 7.94
N LYS A 4 -18.37 -48.70 8.64
CA LYS A 4 -17.30 -47.92 9.28
C LYS A 4 -16.45 -47.27 8.18
N ARG A 5 -16.50 -45.94 8.03
CA ARG A 5 -15.52 -45.20 7.23
C ARG A 5 -14.31 -44.87 8.11
N THR A 6 -13.23 -45.62 7.92
CA THR A 6 -11.90 -45.34 8.44
C THR A 6 -11.30 -44.11 7.76
N GLY A 7 -10.53 -43.33 8.52
CA GLY A 7 -10.11 -41.97 8.19
C GLY A 7 -9.37 -41.81 6.86
N LEU A 8 -9.85 -40.85 6.07
CA LEU A 8 -9.08 -40.21 5.01
C LEU A 8 -8.10 -39.23 5.66
N LYS A 9 -6.81 -39.59 5.69
CA LYS A 9 -5.74 -38.58 5.81
C LYS A 9 -5.60 -37.94 4.43
N LEU A 10 -5.91 -36.66 4.33
CA LEU A 10 -5.61 -35.85 3.15
C LEU A 10 -4.08 -35.70 3.07
N ASP A 11 -3.50 -36.24 2.00
CA ASP A 11 -2.08 -36.09 1.68
C ASP A 11 -1.89 -34.79 0.87
N PHE A 12 -1.26 -33.80 1.50
CA PHE A 12 -0.97 -32.50 0.88
C PHE A 12 0.37 -32.49 0.12
N SER A 13 1.06 -33.63 -0.01
CA SER A 13 2.33 -33.71 -0.75
C SER A 13 2.21 -33.36 -2.24
N LEU A 14 1.00 -33.37 -2.79
CA LEU A 14 0.70 -32.98 -4.17
C LEU A 14 0.51 -31.46 -4.39
N LEU A 15 0.56 -30.62 -3.34
CA LEU A 15 0.55 -29.16 -3.47
C LEU A 15 1.95 -28.54 -3.62
N ASN A 16 3.01 -29.34 -3.48
CA ASN A 16 4.37 -28.90 -3.74
C ASN A 16 4.71 -29.12 -5.22
N LEU A 17 4.18 -28.24 -6.08
CA LEU A 17 4.78 -28.04 -7.40
C LEU A 17 6.16 -27.40 -7.19
N PRO A 18 7.25 -27.99 -7.71
CA PRO A 18 8.55 -27.34 -7.66
C PRO A 18 8.47 -26.07 -8.49
N GLU A 19 8.72 -24.92 -7.87
CA GLU A 19 8.99 -23.68 -8.60
C GLU A 19 10.14 -23.98 -9.57
N LYS A 20 9.89 -23.75 -10.87
CA LYS A 20 10.96 -23.73 -11.87
C LYS A 20 11.90 -22.59 -11.50
N ASP A 21 13.08 -22.97 -11.02
CA ASP A 21 14.22 -22.10 -10.77
C ASP A 21 14.80 -21.63 -12.12
N ASP A 22 14.08 -20.73 -12.80
CA ASP A 22 14.63 -19.94 -13.90
C ASP A 22 15.56 -18.88 -13.28
N LYS A 23 16.83 -19.26 -13.07
CA LYS A 23 17.91 -18.34 -12.71
C LYS A 23 18.21 -17.37 -13.85
N LYS A 24 17.30 -16.44 -14.10
CA LYS A 24 17.66 -15.10 -14.58
C LYS A 24 18.37 -14.44 -13.41
N THR A 25 19.55 -13.91 -13.63
CA THR A 25 20.30 -13.09 -12.67
C THR A 25 19.47 -11.84 -12.32
N HIS A 26 18.53 -11.98 -11.38
CA HIS A 26 17.71 -10.89 -10.90
C HIS A 26 18.57 -10.09 -9.93
N LEU A 27 18.98 -8.89 -10.32
CA LEU A 27 19.49 -7.92 -9.36
C LEU A 27 18.38 -7.68 -8.33
N PRO A 28 18.68 -7.58 -7.02
CA PRO A 28 17.70 -7.12 -6.04
C PRO A 28 17.02 -5.85 -6.56
N THR A 29 15.70 -5.72 -6.35
CA THR A 29 14.89 -4.63 -6.93
C THR A 29 15.52 -3.25 -6.77
N ASP A 30 15.98 -2.95 -5.57
CA ASP A 30 16.59 -1.66 -5.25
C ASP A 30 17.90 -1.43 -6.03
N ASP A 31 18.72 -2.46 -6.27
CA ASP A 31 19.96 -2.33 -7.06
C ASP A 31 19.66 -2.03 -8.53
N TYR A 32 18.62 -2.66 -9.10
CA TYR A 32 18.18 -2.34 -10.45
C TYR A 32 17.70 -0.88 -10.54
N LEU A 33 16.85 -0.45 -9.61
CA LEU A 33 16.33 0.91 -9.60
C LEU A 33 17.46 1.94 -9.43
N LYS A 34 18.46 1.66 -8.57
CA LYS A 34 19.66 2.51 -8.39
C LYS A 34 20.44 2.68 -9.69
N GLN A 35 20.64 1.61 -10.45
CA GLN A 35 21.37 1.66 -11.72
C GLN A 35 20.63 2.45 -12.81
N HIS A 36 19.30 2.55 -12.73
CA HIS A 36 18.46 3.15 -13.78
C HIS A 36 17.73 4.42 -13.33
N ILE A 37 18.08 4.98 -12.17
CA ILE A 37 17.28 6.03 -11.52
C ILE A 37 17.07 7.26 -12.42
N ASP A 38 18.12 7.73 -13.10
CA ASP A 38 18.03 8.91 -13.96
C ASP A 38 17.16 8.65 -15.20
N ALA A 39 17.31 7.48 -15.81
CA ALA A 39 16.49 7.07 -16.95
C ALA A 39 15.02 6.93 -16.56
N LEU A 40 14.74 6.34 -15.40
CA LEU A 40 13.38 6.23 -14.86
C LEU A 40 12.77 7.60 -14.56
N LEU A 41 13.51 8.52 -13.95
CA LEU A 41 13.04 9.89 -13.70
C LEU A 41 12.69 10.61 -15.00
N ILE A 42 13.53 10.50 -16.03
CA ILE A 42 13.26 11.10 -17.35
C ILE A 42 11.99 10.51 -17.96
N GLN A 43 11.84 9.18 -17.94
CA GLN A 43 10.65 8.50 -18.46
C GLN A 43 9.39 8.92 -17.69
N MET A 44 9.44 8.93 -16.35
CA MET A 44 8.33 9.35 -15.49
C MET A 44 7.86 10.78 -15.81
N LYS A 45 8.79 11.71 -16.06
CA LYS A 45 8.50 13.11 -16.44
C LYS A 45 7.85 13.24 -17.82
N GLN A 46 8.16 12.32 -18.74
CA GLN A 46 7.60 12.31 -20.10
C GLN A 46 6.22 11.64 -20.19
N MET A 47 5.81 10.90 -19.16
CA MET A 47 4.50 10.23 -19.15
C MET A 47 3.35 11.25 -19.20
N PRO A 48 2.28 10.99 -19.96
CA PRO A 48 1.11 11.87 -20.01
C PRO A 48 0.51 12.02 -18.60
N VAL A 49 -0.06 13.19 -18.33
CA VAL A 49 -0.77 13.43 -17.06
C VAL A 49 -2.01 12.55 -17.02
N SER A 50 -2.10 11.69 -16.01
CA SER A 50 -3.29 10.91 -15.69
C SER A 50 -3.91 11.43 -14.40
N PHE A 51 -5.25 11.47 -14.36
CA PHE A 51 -6.01 11.84 -13.17
C PHE A 51 -6.54 10.59 -12.48
N ILE A 52 -6.73 10.67 -11.16
CA ILE A 52 -7.42 9.61 -10.42
C ILE A 52 -8.88 9.58 -10.90
N LYS A 53 -9.31 8.44 -11.45
CA LYS A 53 -10.69 8.21 -11.88
C LYS A 53 -11.50 7.73 -10.68
N GLU A 54 -12.04 8.66 -9.90
CA GLU A 54 -12.71 8.32 -8.64
C GLU A 54 -13.87 7.33 -8.86
N ALA A 55 -13.97 6.35 -7.95
CA ALA A 55 -15.10 5.43 -7.90
C ALA A 55 -16.34 6.16 -7.39
N GLU A 56 -17.44 6.09 -8.15
CA GLU A 56 -18.73 6.68 -7.77
C GLU A 56 -19.38 5.91 -6.61
N ASN A 57 -19.93 6.60 -5.62
CA ASN A 57 -20.61 6.00 -4.45
C ASN A 57 -19.70 5.14 -3.55
N ALA A 58 -18.42 5.51 -3.43
CA ALA A 58 -17.47 4.82 -2.57
C ALA A 58 -17.93 4.81 -1.11
N PRO A 59 -17.76 3.69 -0.38
CA PRO A 59 -18.21 3.58 1.00
C PRO A 59 -17.44 4.57 1.88
N ASP A 60 -18.16 5.25 2.76
CA ASP A 60 -17.57 6.12 3.77
C ASP A 60 -16.93 5.28 4.90
N TYR A 61 -16.27 5.97 5.84
CA TYR A 61 -15.58 5.28 6.93
C TYR A 61 -16.49 4.44 7.84
N PRO A 62 -17.66 4.94 8.31
CA PRO A 62 -18.61 4.10 9.06
C PRO A 62 -19.07 2.85 8.31
N MET A 63 -19.35 2.96 7.00
CA MET A 63 -19.71 1.80 6.17
C MET A 63 -18.56 0.78 6.11
N LEU A 64 -17.32 1.26 5.98
CA LEU A 64 -16.13 0.41 5.97
C LEU A 64 -15.94 -0.33 7.31
N GLN A 65 -16.20 0.32 8.45
CA GLN A 65 -16.15 -0.33 9.77
C GLN A 65 -17.16 -1.48 9.90
N GLN A 66 -18.27 -1.42 9.14
CA GLN A 66 -19.34 -2.42 9.19
C GLN A 66 -19.24 -3.49 8.08
N CYS A 67 -18.15 -3.50 7.30
CA CYS A 67 -18.06 -4.35 6.10
C CYS A 67 -17.93 -5.87 6.39
N GLY A 68 -17.71 -6.28 7.64
CA GLY A 68 -17.69 -7.69 8.04
C GLY A 68 -16.58 -8.50 7.36
N TYR A 69 -16.83 -9.78 7.06
CA TYR A 69 -15.80 -10.72 6.57
C TYR A 69 -15.63 -10.77 5.04
N SER A 70 -16.65 -10.37 4.26
CA SER A 70 -16.63 -10.61 2.80
C SER A 70 -17.47 -9.61 2.00
N SER A 71 -17.32 -8.32 2.30
CA SER A 71 -17.91 -7.28 1.46
C SER A 71 -17.11 -7.08 0.17
N ARG A 72 -17.75 -6.54 -0.86
CA ARG A 72 -17.12 -6.21 -2.14
C ARG A 72 -17.49 -4.81 -2.57
N TYR A 73 -16.51 -4.08 -3.09
CA TYR A 73 -16.74 -2.76 -3.65
C TYR A 73 -15.74 -2.45 -4.77
N ASN A 74 -16.24 -2.04 -5.93
CA ASN A 74 -15.47 -1.72 -7.13
C ASN A 74 -14.28 -2.66 -7.43
N GLY A 75 -14.51 -3.97 -7.35
CA GLY A 75 -13.48 -4.99 -7.60
C GLY A 75 -12.48 -5.20 -6.46
N PHE A 76 -12.71 -4.62 -5.28
CA PHE A 76 -11.98 -4.91 -4.05
C PHE A 76 -12.80 -5.78 -3.10
N HIS A 77 -12.16 -6.80 -2.57
CA HIS A 77 -12.63 -7.55 -1.41
C HIS A 77 -12.30 -6.79 -0.12
N LEU A 78 -13.28 -6.66 0.77
CA LEU A 78 -13.21 -5.93 2.03
C LEU A 78 -13.40 -6.86 3.23
N SER A 79 -12.59 -6.66 4.26
CA SER A 79 -12.68 -7.41 5.52
C SER A 79 -12.31 -6.55 6.73
N ASN A 80 -13.14 -6.53 7.78
CA ASN A 80 -12.88 -5.88 9.07
C ASN A 80 -12.94 -6.86 10.28
N ASP A 81 -13.06 -8.17 10.04
CA ASP A 81 -13.19 -9.19 11.10
C ASP A 81 -12.02 -10.18 11.05
N CYS A 82 -10.80 -9.65 11.06
CA CYS A 82 -9.56 -10.44 10.92
C CYS A 82 -8.80 -10.64 12.24
N GLY A 83 -9.41 -10.31 13.39
CA GLY A 83 -8.75 -10.38 14.69
C GLY A 83 -7.64 -9.32 14.89
N ASP A 84 -7.65 -8.26 14.08
CA ASP A 84 -6.79 -7.09 14.22
C ASP A 84 -7.61 -5.80 14.04
N VAL A 85 -6.95 -4.66 14.23
CA VAL A 85 -7.58 -3.34 14.23
C VAL A 85 -7.67 -2.70 12.84
N PHE A 86 -7.64 -3.49 11.76
CA PHE A 86 -7.59 -2.97 10.39
C PHE A 86 -8.74 -3.45 9.52
N ILE A 87 -9.37 -2.49 8.85
CA ILE A 87 -10.19 -2.70 7.67
C ILE A 87 -9.25 -2.91 6.49
N ARG A 88 -9.37 -4.03 5.79
CA ARG A 88 -8.46 -4.42 4.70
C ARG A 88 -9.19 -4.41 3.38
N ALA A 89 -8.52 -3.92 2.35
CA ALA A 89 -8.98 -4.01 0.97
C ALA A 89 -7.95 -4.70 0.10
N ARG A 90 -8.42 -5.62 -0.75
CA ARG A 90 -7.60 -6.31 -1.74
C ARG A 90 -8.34 -6.39 -3.07
N ARG A 91 -7.73 -5.91 -4.15
CA ARG A 91 -8.27 -6.06 -5.50
C ARG A 91 -8.42 -7.54 -5.85
N GLU A 92 -9.59 -7.93 -6.34
CA GLU A 92 -9.92 -9.32 -6.69
C GLU A 92 -9.08 -9.80 -7.88
N LYS A 93 -8.89 -8.92 -8.88
CA LYS A 93 -8.02 -9.12 -10.03
C LYS A 93 -6.87 -8.11 -9.94
N PRO A 94 -5.76 -8.45 -9.26
CA PRO A 94 -4.65 -7.52 -9.07
C PRO A 94 -3.97 -7.18 -10.39
N HIS A 95 -3.67 -5.90 -10.61
CA HIS A 95 -2.84 -5.43 -11.73
C HIS A 95 -1.35 -5.65 -11.42
N CYS A 96 -0.98 -5.48 -10.15
CA CYS A 96 0.36 -5.56 -9.59
C CYS A 96 0.47 -6.79 -8.67
N ALA A 97 0.51 -7.98 -9.29
CA ALA A 97 0.62 -9.26 -8.59
C ALA A 97 2.07 -9.79 -8.46
N GLY A 98 3.08 -8.98 -8.77
CA GLY A 98 4.48 -9.37 -8.62
C GLY A 98 4.89 -9.60 -7.15
N GLY A 99 6.13 -10.09 -6.97
CA GLY A 99 6.74 -10.27 -5.65
C GLY A 99 6.71 -8.97 -4.85
N PHE A 100 6.36 -9.04 -3.56
CA PHE A 100 6.31 -7.82 -2.76
C PHE A 100 7.70 -7.43 -2.28
N GLU A 101 8.16 -6.27 -2.74
CA GLU A 101 9.52 -5.74 -2.50
C GLU A 101 9.61 -4.91 -1.22
N GLY A 102 8.52 -4.83 -0.46
CA GLY A 102 8.47 -4.19 0.86
C GLY A 102 8.01 -2.74 0.86
N ASP A 103 7.86 -2.11 -0.30
CA ASP A 103 7.52 -0.69 -0.45
C ASP A 103 6.09 -0.40 0.00
N LYS A 104 5.95 0.51 0.97
CA LYS A 104 4.64 0.96 1.43
C LYS A 104 4.66 2.40 1.91
N PHE A 105 3.48 3.01 1.82
CA PHE A 105 3.21 4.33 2.36
C PHE A 105 2.27 4.22 3.55
N HIS A 106 2.42 5.15 4.48
CA HIS A 106 1.41 5.44 5.48
C HIS A 106 0.92 6.87 5.35
N LEU A 107 -0.39 7.09 5.50
CA LEU A 107 -0.96 8.43 5.64
C LEU A 107 -1.34 8.64 7.11
N SER A 108 -0.84 9.75 7.68
CA SER A 108 -1.09 10.20 9.04
C SER A 108 -2.02 11.41 9.03
N VAL A 109 -3.23 11.24 9.54
CA VAL A 109 -4.21 12.32 9.74
C VAL A 109 -4.51 12.49 11.23
N HIS A 110 -5.02 13.65 11.64
CA HIS A 110 -5.44 13.84 13.01
C HIS A 110 -6.55 12.84 13.36
N GLU A 111 -6.46 12.20 14.53
CA GLU A 111 -7.33 11.09 14.91
C GLU A 111 -8.82 11.45 14.81
N SER A 112 -9.20 12.64 15.26
CA SER A 112 -10.60 13.11 15.21
C SER A 112 -11.15 13.32 13.79
N GLN A 113 -10.28 13.34 12.77
CA GLN A 113 -10.64 13.60 11.38
C GLN A 113 -10.50 12.36 10.48
N ILE A 114 -10.17 11.18 11.03
CA ILE A 114 -9.99 9.97 10.21
C ILE A 114 -11.23 9.64 9.37
N ALA A 115 -12.43 9.78 9.93
CA ALA A 115 -13.66 9.49 9.21
C ALA A 115 -13.82 10.43 8.01
N GLN A 116 -13.61 11.73 8.21
CA GLN A 116 -13.66 12.73 7.16
C GLN A 116 -12.60 12.49 6.08
N ALA A 117 -11.35 12.23 6.50
CA ALA A 117 -10.24 11.96 5.60
C ALA A 117 -10.49 10.72 4.73
N VAL A 118 -10.92 9.61 5.33
CA VAL A 118 -11.23 8.38 4.59
C VAL A 118 -12.40 8.58 3.63
N THR A 119 -13.45 9.27 4.04
CA THR A 119 -14.58 9.59 3.13
C THR A 119 -14.09 10.37 1.91
N MET A 120 -13.22 11.36 2.08
CA MET A 120 -12.64 12.12 0.96
C MET A 120 -11.70 11.31 0.06
N LEU A 121 -10.99 10.34 0.64
CA LEU A 121 -10.08 9.49 -0.12
C LEU A 121 -10.75 8.24 -0.72
N SER A 122 -11.97 7.91 -0.30
CA SER A 122 -12.66 6.66 -0.65
C SER A 122 -12.77 6.46 -2.18
N GLY A 123 -13.20 7.48 -2.92
CA GLY A 123 -13.28 7.47 -4.38
C GLY A 123 -11.93 7.13 -5.03
N ALA A 124 -10.84 7.69 -4.50
CA ALA A 124 -9.48 7.41 -4.98
C ALA A 124 -9.00 5.99 -4.59
N LEU A 125 -9.20 5.58 -3.34
CA LEU A 125 -8.77 4.27 -2.83
C LEU A 125 -9.45 3.10 -3.54
N PHE A 126 -10.70 3.30 -3.95
CA PHE A 126 -11.47 2.31 -4.71
C PHE A 126 -11.40 2.51 -6.22
N SER A 127 -10.59 3.45 -6.72
CA SER A 127 -10.44 3.70 -8.15
C SER A 127 -9.96 2.46 -8.92
N ASP A 128 -10.48 2.31 -10.15
CA ASP A 128 -9.97 1.36 -11.14
C ASP A 128 -8.47 1.58 -11.41
N ASN A 129 -8.02 2.83 -11.40
CA ASN A 129 -6.63 3.22 -11.63
C ASN A 129 -5.82 3.49 -10.34
N ASN A 130 -6.27 2.98 -9.18
CA ASN A 130 -5.42 2.93 -7.98
C ASN A 130 -4.26 1.93 -8.22
N PRO A 131 -2.97 2.38 -8.17
CA PRO A 131 -1.82 1.51 -8.38
C PRO A 131 -1.55 0.53 -7.23
N CYS A 132 -2.20 0.72 -6.08
CA CYS A 132 -2.08 -0.16 -4.92
C CYS A 132 -3.25 -1.16 -4.86
N ASP A 133 -3.00 -2.40 -5.28
CA ASP A 133 -3.99 -3.48 -5.20
C ASP A 133 -4.34 -3.90 -3.76
N ARG A 134 -3.53 -3.50 -2.79
CA ARG A 134 -3.76 -3.78 -1.38
C ARG A 134 -3.55 -2.52 -0.56
N TRP A 135 -4.49 -2.28 0.33
CA TRP A 135 -4.38 -1.23 1.33
C TRP A 135 -5.18 -1.62 2.57
N LYS A 136 -4.95 -0.91 3.66
CA LYS A 136 -5.72 -1.07 4.88
C LYS A 136 -5.88 0.25 5.60
N ILE A 137 -6.94 0.35 6.40
CA ILE A 137 -7.28 1.51 7.21
C ILE A 137 -7.48 1.02 8.64
N THR A 138 -6.93 1.73 9.63
CA THR A 138 -7.18 1.43 11.04
C THR A 138 -8.67 1.63 11.34
N ASP A 139 -9.29 0.65 12.00
CA ASP A 139 -10.56 0.83 12.71
C ASP A 139 -10.27 1.47 14.07
N ILE A 140 -10.43 2.80 14.16
CA ILE A 140 -10.08 3.56 15.38
C ILE A 140 -10.94 3.19 16.59
N SER A 141 -12.10 2.56 16.36
CA SER A 141 -12.97 2.05 17.43
C SER A 141 -12.40 0.80 18.10
N GLN A 142 -11.54 0.06 17.40
CA GLN A 142 -10.88 -1.16 17.89
C GLN A 142 -9.43 -0.91 18.30
N ALA A 143 -8.82 0.19 17.88
CA ALA A 143 -7.43 0.51 18.20
C ALA A 143 -7.27 1.08 19.62
N GLU A 144 -6.24 0.59 20.32
CA GLU A 144 -5.82 1.12 21.63
C GLU A 144 -5.55 2.63 21.56
N PRO A 145 -5.92 3.41 22.59
CA PRO A 145 -5.80 4.88 22.59
C PRO A 145 -4.41 5.41 22.19
N ASP A 146 -3.34 4.84 22.74
CA ASP A 146 -1.98 5.31 22.50
C ASP A 146 -1.28 4.66 21.29
N SER A 147 -2.02 3.87 20.51
CA SER A 147 -1.47 3.11 19.39
C SER A 147 -0.89 4.02 18.30
N ARG A 148 0.30 3.66 17.81
CA ARG A 148 0.96 4.31 16.65
C ARG A 148 0.02 4.45 15.45
N VAL A 149 -0.84 3.45 15.23
CA VAL A 149 -1.75 3.40 14.07
C VAL A 149 -3.09 4.11 14.30
N LYS A 150 -3.29 4.71 15.48
CA LYS A 150 -4.47 5.52 15.84
C LYS A 150 -4.14 7.00 15.80
N ARG A 151 -3.02 7.40 16.42
CA ARG A 151 -2.47 8.78 16.38
C ARG A 151 -1.94 9.19 15.01
N GLY A 152 -1.57 8.21 14.20
CA GLY A 152 -0.97 8.38 12.88
C GLY A 152 -1.01 7.10 12.07
N ALA A 153 -0.41 7.11 10.88
CA ALA A 153 -0.24 5.94 10.02
C ALA A 153 -1.51 5.10 9.83
N GLN A 154 -2.68 5.75 9.84
CA GLN A 154 -3.97 5.08 9.89
C GLN A 154 -4.28 4.38 8.57
N ILE A 155 -3.80 4.92 7.45
CA ILE A 155 -3.97 4.32 6.13
C ILE A 155 -2.62 3.76 5.69
N THR A 156 -2.56 2.49 5.29
CA THR A 156 -1.36 1.86 4.71
C THR A 156 -1.62 1.44 3.28
N LEU A 157 -0.75 1.85 2.35
CA LEU A 157 -0.81 1.51 0.94
C LEU A 157 0.38 0.62 0.58
N TYR A 158 0.13 -0.53 -0.06
CA TYR A 158 1.18 -1.47 -0.44
C TYR A 158 1.44 -1.41 -1.94
N VAL A 159 2.69 -1.15 -2.33
CA VAL A 159 3.09 -1.06 -3.73
C VAL A 159 3.74 -2.38 -4.13
N ARG A 160 3.42 -2.87 -5.34
CA ARG A 160 3.95 -4.13 -5.87
C ARG A 160 4.30 -3.97 -7.34
N PRO A 161 5.29 -4.71 -7.85
CA PRO A 161 5.56 -4.85 -9.28
C PRO A 161 4.37 -5.39 -10.05
N VAL A 162 4.31 -5.06 -11.35
CA VAL A 162 3.56 -5.84 -12.33
C VAL A 162 4.25 -7.21 -12.54
N PRO A 163 3.51 -8.33 -12.61
CA PRO A 163 4.11 -9.64 -12.85
C PRO A 163 4.93 -9.71 -14.14
N GLY A 164 6.15 -10.24 -14.05
CA GLY A 164 7.02 -10.42 -15.22
C GLY A 164 7.70 -9.14 -15.70
N GLU A 165 7.44 -7.99 -15.09
CA GLU A 165 8.22 -6.77 -15.27
C GLU A 165 9.39 -6.73 -14.26
N HIS A 166 10.50 -6.12 -14.67
CA HIS A 166 11.63 -5.89 -13.79
C HIS A 166 11.61 -4.47 -13.21
N PRO A 167 11.89 -4.36 -11.91
CA PRO A 167 10.95 -4.66 -10.84
C PRO A 167 9.81 -3.63 -10.75
N TYR A 168 10.00 -2.41 -11.28
CA TYR A 168 8.92 -1.42 -11.41
C TYR A 168 9.10 -0.69 -12.74
N SER A 169 8.06 -0.65 -13.56
CA SER A 169 8.06 0.17 -14.77
C SER A 169 7.96 1.65 -14.45
N ALA A 170 8.49 2.49 -15.34
CA ALA A 170 8.36 3.95 -15.22
C ALA A 170 6.89 4.40 -15.20
N GLU A 171 6.00 3.66 -15.88
CA GLU A 171 4.55 3.88 -15.85
C GLU A 171 4.01 3.71 -14.43
N LEU A 172 4.19 2.53 -13.83
CA LEU A 172 3.73 2.26 -12.46
C LEU A 172 4.34 3.22 -11.43
N LEU A 173 5.62 3.56 -11.57
CA LEU A 173 6.27 4.55 -10.69
C LEU A 173 5.64 5.93 -10.84
N SER A 174 5.37 6.37 -12.07
CA SER A 174 4.73 7.66 -12.35
C SER A 174 3.30 7.70 -11.82
N GLU A 175 2.52 6.63 -12.04
CA GLU A 175 1.16 6.49 -11.52
C GLU A 175 1.13 6.46 -10.00
N THR A 176 2.05 5.73 -9.36
CA THR A 176 2.17 5.67 -7.90
C THR A 176 2.49 7.05 -7.33
N ARG A 177 3.49 7.75 -7.89
CA ARG A 177 3.85 9.11 -7.45
C ARG A 177 2.68 10.07 -7.58
N ARG A 178 1.98 10.06 -8.72
CA ARG A 178 0.79 10.90 -8.96
C ARG A 178 -0.37 10.55 -8.04
N PHE A 179 -0.59 9.27 -7.78
CA PHE A 179 -1.63 8.82 -6.86
C PHE A 179 -1.37 9.39 -5.46
N ILE A 180 -0.15 9.24 -4.93
CA ILE A 180 0.23 9.80 -3.63
C ILE A 180 0.08 11.33 -3.61
N THR A 181 0.56 12.05 -4.63
CA THR A 181 0.35 13.50 -4.74
C THR A 181 -1.13 13.88 -4.79
N GLY A 182 -1.95 13.08 -5.46
CA GLY A 182 -3.40 13.27 -5.52
C GLY A 182 -4.11 13.05 -4.19
N LEU A 183 -3.63 12.12 -3.35
CA LEU A 183 -4.13 11.94 -1.98
C LEU A 183 -3.72 13.11 -1.09
N GLU A 184 -2.45 13.54 -1.15
CA GLU A 184 -1.94 14.74 -0.44
C GLU A 184 -2.77 15.99 -0.76
N TYR A 185 -3.04 16.23 -2.05
CA TYR A 185 -3.83 17.37 -2.49
C TYR A 185 -5.26 17.32 -1.93
N ARG A 186 -5.93 16.16 -1.99
CA ARG A 186 -7.29 15.99 -1.45
C ARG A 186 -7.37 16.27 0.04
N LEU A 187 -6.42 15.76 0.82
CA LEU A 187 -6.39 16.00 2.26
C LEU A 187 -6.09 17.47 2.59
N THR A 188 -5.17 18.09 1.84
CA THR A 188 -4.83 19.51 2.00
C THR A 188 -6.03 20.41 1.69
N GLU A 189 -6.65 20.24 0.53
CA GLU A 189 -7.82 21.04 0.11
C GLU A 189 -9.03 20.78 1.01
N GLY A 190 -9.17 19.56 1.52
CA GLY A 190 -10.19 19.18 2.49
C GLY A 190 -9.97 19.76 3.89
N GLY A 191 -8.87 20.49 4.13
CA GLY A 191 -8.54 21.09 5.42
C GLY A 191 -8.24 20.06 6.51
N ILE A 192 -7.77 18.86 6.13
CA ILE A 192 -7.38 17.83 7.10
C ILE A 192 -6.09 18.25 7.78
N VAL A 193 -6.04 18.05 9.09
CA VAL A 193 -4.86 18.28 9.91
C VAL A 193 -3.99 17.03 9.88
N PRO A 194 -2.68 17.15 9.64
CA PRO A 194 -1.75 16.03 9.75
C PRO A 194 -1.78 15.35 11.12
N GLY A 195 -1.63 14.02 11.12
CA GLY A 195 -1.46 13.22 12.34
C GLY A 195 -0.01 13.09 12.78
N GLU A 196 0.24 12.24 13.77
CA GLU A 196 1.61 11.89 14.16
C GLU A 196 2.27 11.04 13.08
N TYR A 197 3.47 11.41 12.64
CA TYR A 197 4.23 10.54 11.74
C TYR A 197 4.85 9.40 12.55
N PRO A 198 4.80 8.16 12.05
CA PRO A 198 5.46 7.08 12.74
C PRO A 198 6.98 7.23 12.71
N LEU A 199 7.64 6.97 13.85
CA LEU A 199 9.10 7.03 13.96
C LEU A 199 9.84 6.09 13.00
N SER A 200 9.18 5.05 12.48
CA SER A 200 9.75 4.08 11.55
C SER A 200 9.86 4.55 10.10
N ASP A 201 9.23 5.66 9.75
CA ASP A 201 9.10 6.10 8.37
C ASP A 201 9.92 7.38 8.12
N ILE A 202 10.16 7.67 6.85
CA ILE A 202 10.76 8.92 6.39
C ILE A 202 9.79 9.67 5.46
N ARG A 203 10.00 10.98 5.29
CA ARG A 203 9.22 11.80 4.36
C ARG A 203 10.01 13.03 3.88
N PRO A 204 9.73 13.53 2.66
CA PRO A 204 10.23 14.83 2.23
C PRO A 204 9.39 15.97 2.85
N PRO A 205 9.90 17.21 2.89
CA PRO A 205 9.19 18.34 3.51
C PRO A 205 7.82 18.67 2.88
N HIS A 206 7.59 18.27 1.62
CA HIS A 206 6.36 18.57 0.89
C HIS A 206 5.24 17.55 1.12
N TRP A 207 5.50 16.41 1.76
CA TRP A 207 4.46 15.47 2.17
C TRP A 207 3.96 15.85 3.57
N GLN A 208 2.70 16.27 3.66
CA GLN A 208 2.06 16.69 4.92
C GLN A 208 1.30 15.54 5.59
N PHE A 209 0.99 14.46 4.87
CA PHE A 209 0.28 13.32 5.44
C PHE A 209 1.05 12.02 5.21
N THR A 210 1.75 11.91 4.10
CA THR A 210 2.40 10.70 3.63
C THR A 210 3.77 10.54 4.26
N SER A 211 4.07 9.30 4.62
CA SER A 211 5.39 8.83 5.03
C SER A 211 5.64 7.47 4.38
N TYR A 212 6.91 7.12 4.21
CA TYR A 212 7.34 5.93 3.50
C TYR A 212 8.21 5.04 4.38
N ARG A 213 8.04 3.74 4.20
CA ARG A 213 8.92 2.71 4.74
C ARG A 213 8.97 1.52 3.80
N ASN A 214 10.14 0.92 3.65
CA ASN A 214 10.27 -0.42 3.08
C ASN A 214 10.38 -1.46 4.20
N GLU A 215 9.49 -2.46 4.22
CA GLU A 215 9.43 -3.42 5.32
C GLU A 215 10.46 -4.55 5.32
N ILE A 216 11.22 -4.69 4.23
CA ILE A 216 12.31 -5.66 4.13
C ILE A 216 13.58 -5.07 4.77
N ILE A 217 13.85 -3.78 4.56
CA ILE A 217 15.12 -3.14 4.95
C ILE A 217 15.05 -2.29 6.23
N SER A 218 13.88 -2.15 6.86
CA SER A 218 13.73 -1.43 8.13
C SER A 218 12.74 -2.08 9.10
N GLY A 219 12.81 -1.68 10.37
CA GLY A 219 11.92 -2.10 11.47
C GLY A 219 10.80 -1.09 11.80
N ARG A 220 9.84 -1.50 12.65
CA ARG A 220 8.68 -0.66 13.04
C ARG A 220 8.99 0.36 14.14
N GLU A 221 10.07 0.15 14.89
CA GLU A 221 10.47 1.02 16.01
C GLU A 221 11.07 2.35 15.53
N GLY A 222 11.74 2.33 14.37
CA GLY A 222 12.50 3.47 13.87
C GLY A 222 13.86 3.59 14.54
N CYS A 223 14.91 3.67 13.73
CA CYS A 223 16.25 4.03 14.19
C CYS A 223 17.00 4.78 13.09
N GLU A 224 18.04 5.51 13.46
CA GLU A 224 18.82 6.33 12.52
C GLU A 224 19.35 5.50 11.34
N ALA A 225 19.83 4.28 11.61
CA ALA A 225 20.33 3.37 10.58
C ALA A 225 19.22 2.90 9.61
N ASP A 226 17.98 2.74 10.11
CA ASP A 226 16.82 2.46 9.25
C ASP A 226 16.50 3.68 8.38
N HIS A 227 16.48 4.89 8.96
CA HIS A 227 16.20 6.12 8.22
C HIS A 227 17.22 6.37 7.11
N GLN A 228 18.51 6.13 7.38
CA GLN A 228 19.55 6.24 6.35
C GLN A 228 19.29 5.26 5.19
N ARG A 229 19.02 3.98 5.49
CA ARG A 229 18.71 2.98 4.45
C ARG A 229 17.47 3.36 3.64
N LEU A 230 16.43 3.86 4.30
CA LEU A 230 15.21 4.31 3.64
C LEU A 230 15.48 5.53 2.73
N ALA A 231 16.30 6.47 3.17
CA ALA A 231 16.64 7.67 2.40
C ALA A 231 17.49 7.33 1.15
N GLU A 232 18.30 6.26 1.24
CA GLU A 232 19.11 5.73 0.14
C GLU A 232 18.32 4.82 -0.83
N SER A 233 17.11 4.38 -0.45
CA SER A 233 16.23 3.56 -1.30
C SER A 233 15.93 4.28 -2.62
N ALA A 234 16.15 3.60 -3.74
CA ALA A 234 15.88 4.19 -5.04
C ALA A 234 14.38 4.39 -5.28
N PHE A 235 13.53 3.49 -4.78
CA PHE A 235 12.08 3.67 -4.82
C PHE A 235 11.67 4.99 -4.16
N TYR A 236 12.11 5.23 -2.91
CA TYR A 236 11.82 6.48 -2.21
C TYR A 236 12.28 7.71 -3.00
N ARG A 237 13.53 7.69 -3.49
CA ARG A 237 14.09 8.79 -4.28
C ARG A 237 13.28 9.08 -5.54
N LEU A 238 12.78 8.04 -6.24
CA LEU A 238 11.91 8.18 -7.41
C LEU A 238 10.57 8.83 -7.06
N MET A 239 10.01 8.53 -5.89
CA MET A 239 8.73 9.09 -5.43
C MET A 239 8.86 10.55 -4.99
N THR A 240 10.03 10.95 -4.48
CA THR A 240 10.24 12.27 -3.85
C THR A 240 11.10 13.24 -4.67
N ALA A 241 11.63 12.80 -5.81
CA ALA A 241 12.43 13.65 -6.68
C ALA A 241 11.67 14.94 -7.02
N ARG A 242 12.35 16.08 -7.02
CA ARG A 242 11.73 17.33 -7.47
C ARG A 242 11.62 17.30 -8.98
N ASP A 243 10.51 17.83 -9.49
CA ASP A 243 10.32 18.01 -10.93
C ASP A 243 11.21 19.11 -11.47
#